data_AF-A0A431KGQ4-F1
#
_entry.id   AF-A0A431KGQ4-F1
#
_cell.length_a   1.000
_cell.length_b   1.000
_cell.length_c   1.000
_cell.angle_alpha   90.00
_cell.angle_beta   90.00
_cell.angle_gamma   90.00
#
_symmetry.space_group_name_H-M   'P 1'
#
loop_
_entity.id
_entity.type
_entity.pdbx_description
1 polymer ?
#
loop_
_entity_poly.entity_id
_entity_poly.type
_entity_poly.pdbx_seq_one_letter_code
_entity_poly.pdbx_strand_id
1 'polypeptide(L)'
;MTFRTYDDPAAMKALLARWAEQGWLRALDAAFADFLQREAPAAPPLLILAAALASHQLGRGHACLDLGDTLHDPGFALSLPPEGAGGADGAELPPLPADVLDGLTVVQWLTALDFPLLVGGGAGSEAGNTPLVRVGQRVYLRRYWQYERDVQHGIRQRLA
;
A
#
# COMPACT_ATOMS: atom_id res chain seq x y z
N MET A 1 -5.42 -19.41 -14.03
CA MET A 1 -4.90 -18.47 -13.01
C MET A 1 -3.54 -18.04 -13.51
N THR A 2 -3.41 -16.80 -13.99
CA THR A 2 -2.14 -16.31 -14.55
C THR A 2 -1.28 -15.83 -13.40
N PHE A 3 -0.15 -16.50 -13.16
CA PHE A 3 0.82 -16.09 -12.15
C PHE A 3 1.59 -14.87 -12.64
N ARG A 4 1.61 -13.80 -11.85
CA ARG A 4 2.39 -12.57 -12.12
C ARG A 4 3.74 -12.68 -11.42
N THR A 5 4.77 -12.05 -11.98
CA THR A 5 6.14 -12.09 -11.42
C THR A 5 6.20 -11.67 -9.94
N TYR A 6 5.37 -10.70 -9.55
CA TYR A 6 5.34 -10.15 -8.18
C TYR A 6 4.29 -10.82 -7.29
N ASP A 7 3.73 -11.96 -7.69
CA ASP A 7 2.96 -12.83 -6.79
C ASP A 7 3.87 -13.70 -5.89
N ASP A 8 5.20 -13.63 -6.11
CA ASP A 8 6.21 -14.23 -5.24
C ASP A 8 6.68 -13.25 -4.13
N PRO A 9 6.70 -13.66 -2.85
CA PRO A 9 7.12 -12.80 -1.74
C PRO A 9 8.55 -12.26 -1.86
N ALA A 10 9.51 -13.05 -2.36
CA ALA A 10 10.88 -12.62 -2.49
C ALA A 10 11.04 -11.60 -3.63
N ALA A 11 10.38 -11.83 -4.76
CA ALA A 11 10.32 -10.89 -5.87
C ALA A 11 9.68 -9.54 -5.45
N MET A 12 8.58 -9.58 -4.71
CA MET A 12 7.93 -8.37 -4.19
C MET A 12 8.84 -7.61 -3.20
N LYS A 13 9.48 -8.31 -2.27
CA LYS A 13 10.42 -7.69 -1.34
C LYS A 13 11.59 -7.02 -2.07
N ALA A 14 12.17 -7.69 -3.06
CA ALA A 14 13.25 -7.15 -3.87
C ALA A 14 12.81 -5.91 -4.67
N LEU A 15 11.60 -5.93 -5.23
CA LEU A 15 11.02 -4.78 -5.93
C LEU A 15 10.92 -3.56 -5.01
N LEU A 16 10.33 -3.71 -3.82
CA LEU A 16 10.15 -2.62 -2.86
C LEU A 16 11.49 -2.04 -2.39
N ALA A 17 12.50 -2.89 -2.22
CA ALA A 17 13.87 -2.45 -1.91
C ALA A 17 14.45 -1.61 -3.06
N ARG A 18 14.34 -2.07 -4.31
CA ARG A 18 14.81 -1.31 -5.48
C ARG A 18 14.08 0.02 -5.67
N TRP A 19 12.77 0.06 -5.44
CA TRP A 19 12.01 1.33 -5.44
C TRP A 19 12.48 2.29 -4.35
N ALA A 20 12.87 1.79 -3.17
CA ALA A 20 13.45 2.63 -2.13
C ALA A 20 14.86 3.12 -2.48
N GLU A 21 15.70 2.25 -3.08
CA GLU A 21 17.05 2.62 -3.57
C GLU A 21 17.01 3.71 -4.65
N GLN A 22 15.98 3.68 -5.53
CA GLN A 22 15.73 4.72 -6.52
C GLN A 22 15.00 5.95 -5.97
N GLY A 23 14.69 5.97 -4.67
CA GLY A 23 13.98 7.09 -4.02
C GLY A 23 12.50 7.22 -4.39
N TRP A 24 11.91 6.24 -5.06
CA TRP A 24 10.47 6.21 -5.38
C TRP A 24 9.64 5.89 -4.14
N LEU A 25 10.21 5.08 -3.23
CA LEU A 25 9.72 4.88 -1.88
C LEU A 25 10.70 5.44 -0.87
N ARG A 26 10.21 5.79 0.33
CA ARG A 26 11.12 6.09 1.45
C ARG A 26 11.62 4.79 2.04
N ALA A 27 12.81 4.81 2.64
CA ALA A 27 13.34 3.66 3.39
C ALA A 27 12.36 3.14 4.45
N LEU A 28 11.58 4.03 5.07
CA LEU A 28 10.54 3.66 6.04
C LEU A 28 9.44 2.80 5.41
N ASP A 29 9.02 3.09 4.18
CA ASP A 29 7.93 2.37 3.51
C ASP A 29 8.35 0.93 3.21
N ALA A 30 9.58 0.74 2.72
CA ALA A 30 10.17 -0.58 2.49
C ALA A 30 10.44 -1.33 3.81
N ALA A 31 10.93 -0.66 4.85
CA ALA A 31 11.15 -1.27 6.16
C ALA A 31 9.84 -1.73 6.83
N PHE A 32 8.78 -0.94 6.67
CA PHE A 32 7.44 -1.32 7.13
C PHE A 32 6.94 -2.58 6.41
N ALA A 33 7.06 -2.62 5.08
CA ALA A 33 6.69 -3.80 4.30
C ALA A 33 7.49 -5.05 4.68
N ASP A 34 8.82 -4.92 4.85
CA ASP A 34 9.67 -6.01 5.32
C ASP A 34 9.28 -6.51 6.72
N PHE A 35 9.00 -5.59 7.64
CA PHE A 35 8.52 -5.93 8.98
C PHE A 35 7.23 -6.75 8.91
N LEU A 36 6.23 -6.31 8.13
CA LEU A 36 4.98 -7.06 7.98
C LEU A 36 5.20 -8.45 7.38
N GLN A 37 6.07 -8.58 6.38
CA GLN A 37 6.38 -9.87 5.75
C GLN A 37 7.10 -10.83 6.71
N ARG A 38 7.94 -10.32 7.63
CA ARG A 38 8.58 -11.12 8.68
C ARG A 38 7.60 -11.60 9.75
N GLU A 39 6.70 -10.73 10.19
CA GLU A 39 5.68 -11.06 11.19
C GLU A 39 4.59 -11.98 10.61
N ALA A 40 4.29 -11.86 9.32
CA ALA A 40 3.34 -12.72 8.63
C ALA A 40 3.94 -13.27 7.31
N PRO A 41 4.76 -14.33 7.37
CA PRO A 41 5.37 -14.91 6.17
C PRO A 41 4.36 -15.42 5.12
N ALA A 42 3.15 -15.74 5.55
CA ALA A 42 2.05 -16.17 4.68
C ALA A 42 1.23 -15.01 4.09
N ALA A 43 1.55 -13.76 4.41
CA ALA A 43 0.86 -12.60 3.85
C ALA A 43 1.02 -12.56 2.31
N PRO A 44 -0.06 -12.35 1.55
CA PRO A 44 0.02 -12.23 0.10
C PRO A 44 0.91 -11.04 -0.32
N PRO A 45 1.74 -11.17 -1.36
CA PRO A 45 2.60 -10.07 -1.80
C PRO A 45 1.87 -8.78 -2.17
N LEU A 46 0.66 -8.89 -2.74
CA LEU A 46 -0.19 -7.73 -3.03
C LEU A 46 -0.66 -6.99 -1.76
N LEU A 47 -0.82 -7.68 -0.63
CA LEU A 47 -1.08 -7.02 0.66
C LEU A 47 0.14 -6.21 1.08
N ILE A 48 1.33 -6.79 0.96
CA ILE A 48 2.60 -6.13 1.32
C ILE A 48 2.83 -4.90 0.44
N LEU A 49 2.53 -4.98 -0.85
CA LEU A 49 2.54 -3.84 -1.76
C LEU A 49 1.56 -2.74 -1.30
N ALA A 50 0.31 -3.09 -1.00
CA ALA A 50 -0.68 -2.12 -0.50
C ALA A 50 -0.22 -1.47 0.81
N ALA A 51 0.44 -2.20 1.70
CA ALA A 51 0.97 -1.68 2.95
C ALA A 51 2.08 -0.64 2.71
N ALA A 52 3.03 -0.95 1.82
CA ALA A 52 4.11 -0.04 1.43
C ALA A 52 3.54 1.25 0.81
N LEU A 53 2.60 1.12 -0.12
CA LEU A 53 1.97 2.24 -0.79
C LEU A 53 1.11 3.07 0.17
N ALA A 54 0.35 2.45 1.08
CA ALA A 54 -0.40 3.18 2.11
C ALA A 54 0.52 3.97 3.06
N SER A 55 1.66 3.39 3.46
CA SER A 55 2.69 4.10 4.22
C SER A 55 3.24 5.30 3.44
N HIS A 56 3.54 5.09 2.17
CA HIS A 56 4.07 6.13 1.28
C HIS A 56 3.09 7.30 1.09
N GLN A 57 1.82 6.98 0.80
CA GLN A 57 0.73 7.95 0.65
C GLN A 57 0.56 8.81 1.90
N LEU A 58 0.61 8.18 3.07
CA LEU A 58 0.60 8.90 4.34
C LEU A 58 1.78 9.88 4.47
N GLY A 59 2.97 9.46 4.04
CA GLY A 59 4.14 10.32 4.00
C GLY A 59 3.97 11.61 3.19
N ARG A 60 3.02 11.60 2.27
CA ARG A 60 2.69 12.69 1.36
C ARG A 60 1.42 13.45 1.78
N GLY A 61 0.85 13.10 2.93
CA GLY A 61 -0.34 13.75 3.49
C GLY A 61 -1.68 13.13 3.09
N HIS A 62 -1.68 12.01 2.35
CA HIS A 62 -2.91 11.28 2.03
C HIS A 62 -3.28 10.33 3.18
N ALA A 63 -4.53 10.37 3.63
CA ALA A 63 -4.96 9.56 4.76
C ALA A 63 -5.02 8.05 4.46
N CYS A 64 -5.20 7.68 3.19
CA CYS A 64 -5.32 6.30 2.74
C CYS A 64 -4.74 6.08 1.34
N LEU A 65 -4.51 4.81 1.03
CA LEU A 65 -4.38 4.33 -0.34
C LEU A 65 -5.78 3.98 -0.87
N ASP A 66 -6.15 4.53 -2.04
CA ASP A 66 -7.34 4.08 -2.78
C ASP A 66 -6.89 3.13 -3.90
N LEU A 67 -7.32 1.86 -3.85
CA LEU A 67 -6.87 0.83 -4.77
C LEU A 67 -7.37 1.05 -6.20
N GLY A 68 -8.56 1.64 -6.35
CA GLY A 68 -9.12 1.92 -7.67
C GLY A 68 -8.32 3.01 -8.38
N ASP A 69 -8.09 4.12 -7.68
CA ASP A 69 -7.30 5.24 -8.20
C ASP A 69 -5.85 4.80 -8.47
N THR A 70 -5.27 3.96 -7.61
CA THR A 70 -3.91 3.43 -7.78
C THR A 70 -3.76 2.56 -9.03
N LEU A 71 -4.78 1.76 -9.37
CA LEU A 71 -4.76 0.96 -10.60
C LEU A 71 -5.01 1.82 -11.84
N HIS A 72 -5.76 2.92 -11.71
CA HIS A 72 -6.02 3.84 -12.79
C HIS A 72 -4.80 4.71 -13.12
N ASP A 73 -4.08 5.18 -12.11
CA ASP A 73 -2.85 5.97 -12.23
C ASP A 73 -1.73 5.43 -11.29
N PRO A 74 -1.04 4.35 -11.71
CA PRO A 74 0.07 3.76 -10.95
C PRO A 74 1.24 4.71 -10.70
N GLY A 75 1.50 5.63 -11.64
CA GLY A 75 2.60 6.59 -11.54
C GLY A 75 2.38 7.58 -10.42
N PHE A 76 1.15 8.09 -10.29
CA PHE A 76 0.76 8.98 -9.19
C PHE A 76 0.92 8.35 -7.80
N ALA A 77 0.66 7.04 -7.68
CA ALA A 77 0.76 6.31 -6.42
C ALA A 77 2.17 6.34 -5.82
N LEU A 78 3.21 6.40 -6.66
CA LEU A 78 4.61 6.62 -6.26
C LEU A 78 5.13 8.02 -6.53
N SER A 79 4.26 8.96 -6.95
CA SER A 79 4.66 10.33 -7.27
C SER A 79 5.68 10.43 -8.39
N LEU A 80 5.73 9.44 -9.29
CA LEU A 80 6.74 9.41 -10.34
C LEU A 80 6.55 10.61 -11.27
N PRO A 81 7.62 11.32 -11.64
CA PRO A 81 7.53 12.36 -12.64
C PRO A 81 7.01 11.75 -13.95
N PRO A 82 6.16 12.47 -14.72
CA PRO A 82 5.75 12.03 -16.06
C PRO A 82 7.02 11.78 -16.89
N GLU A 83 7.07 10.63 -17.55
CA GLU A 83 8.25 9.99 -18.16
C GLU A 83 9.37 10.97 -18.56
N GLY A 84 10.55 10.88 -17.91
CA GLY A 84 11.74 11.64 -18.32
C GLY A 84 12.73 12.08 -17.22
N ALA A 85 12.42 11.91 -15.94
CA ALA A 85 13.30 12.38 -14.86
C ALA A 85 13.69 11.24 -13.90
N GLY A 86 14.66 10.40 -14.28
CA GLY A 86 15.15 9.38 -13.35
C GLY A 86 16.27 8.46 -13.83
N GLY A 87 16.65 8.51 -15.11
CA GLY A 87 17.83 7.77 -15.59
C GLY A 87 19.10 8.59 -15.43
N ALA A 88 19.65 8.68 -14.22
CA ALA A 88 21.07 9.05 -14.07
C ALA A 88 21.91 7.78 -14.27
N ASP A 89 22.79 7.80 -15.28
CA ASP A 89 23.89 6.88 -15.56
C ASP A 89 23.62 5.36 -15.46
N GLY A 90 23.25 4.75 -16.60
CA GLY A 90 23.59 3.35 -16.94
C GLY A 90 23.07 2.22 -16.03
N ALA A 91 22.40 2.53 -14.92
CA ALA A 91 21.81 1.55 -14.02
C ALA A 91 20.47 1.05 -14.53
N GLU A 92 20.23 -0.25 -14.37
CA GLU A 92 18.97 -0.88 -14.74
C GLU A 92 17.83 -0.37 -13.85
N LEU A 93 16.95 0.44 -14.43
CA LEU A 93 15.77 0.97 -13.75
C LEU A 93 14.90 -0.18 -13.21
N PRO A 94 14.35 -0.06 -11.99
CA PRO A 94 13.39 -1.01 -11.51
C PRO A 94 12.10 -0.97 -12.35
N PRO A 95 11.34 -2.07 -12.37
CA PRO A 95 10.02 -2.15 -12.99
C PRO A 95 9.13 -0.98 -12.57
N LEU A 96 8.43 -0.35 -13.51
CA LEU A 96 7.52 0.75 -13.20
C LEU A 96 6.27 0.22 -12.47
N PRO A 97 5.59 1.04 -11.65
CA PRO A 97 4.31 0.68 -11.05
C PRO A 97 3.27 0.22 -12.06
N ALA A 98 3.25 0.84 -13.25
CA ALA A 98 2.35 0.43 -14.34
C ALA A 98 2.61 -1.02 -14.76
N ASP A 99 3.87 -1.42 -14.95
CA ASP A 99 4.23 -2.80 -15.31
C ASP A 99 3.90 -3.78 -14.17
N VAL A 100 4.15 -3.37 -12.93
CA VAL A 100 3.90 -4.19 -11.73
C VAL A 100 2.40 -4.36 -11.47
N LEU A 101 1.56 -3.43 -11.90
CA LEU A 101 0.11 -3.43 -11.70
C LEU A 101 -0.68 -3.84 -12.96
N ASP A 102 -0.01 -4.03 -14.11
CA ASP A 102 -0.66 -4.41 -15.36
C ASP A 102 -1.50 -5.70 -15.25
N GLY A 103 -2.75 -5.63 -15.68
CA GLY A 103 -3.72 -6.72 -15.59
C GLY A 103 -4.20 -7.07 -14.18
N LEU A 104 -3.79 -6.34 -13.12
CA LEU A 104 -4.34 -6.49 -11.79
C LEU A 104 -5.72 -5.82 -11.69
N THR A 105 -6.69 -6.55 -11.16
CA THR A 105 -8.02 -6.01 -10.87
C THR A 105 -8.17 -5.61 -9.40
N VAL A 106 -9.06 -4.65 -9.12
CA VAL A 106 -9.41 -4.28 -7.74
C VAL A 106 -9.89 -5.49 -6.93
N VAL A 107 -10.65 -6.39 -7.55
CA VAL A 107 -11.17 -7.59 -6.87
C VAL A 107 -10.03 -8.50 -6.42
N GLN A 108 -9.06 -8.78 -7.28
CA GLN A 108 -7.88 -9.56 -6.91
C GLN A 108 -7.10 -8.91 -5.76
N TRP A 109 -6.93 -7.59 -5.81
CA TRP A 109 -6.22 -6.88 -4.76
C TRP A 109 -6.98 -6.91 -3.42
N LEU A 110 -8.31 -6.73 -3.46
CA LEU A 110 -9.17 -6.87 -2.29
C LEU A 110 -9.14 -8.28 -1.70
N THR A 111 -9.09 -9.33 -2.53
CA THR A 111 -8.93 -10.71 -2.07
C THR A 111 -7.60 -10.91 -1.34
N ALA A 112 -6.51 -10.32 -1.84
CA ALA A 112 -5.22 -10.38 -1.16
C ALA A 112 -5.23 -9.67 0.22
N LEU A 113 -6.12 -8.69 0.41
CA LEU A 113 -6.30 -7.97 1.67
C LEU A 113 -7.21 -8.71 2.67
N ASP A 114 -7.79 -9.85 2.30
CA ASP A 114 -8.56 -10.70 3.22
C ASP A 114 -7.62 -11.53 4.10
N PHE A 115 -6.87 -10.83 4.95
CA PHE A 115 -5.83 -11.41 5.81
C PHE A 115 -5.93 -10.84 7.23
N PRO A 116 -6.73 -11.48 8.11
CA PRO A 116 -7.12 -10.93 9.42
C PRO A 116 -5.97 -10.61 10.38
N LEU A 117 -4.81 -11.24 10.20
CA LEU A 117 -3.63 -10.98 11.03
C LEU A 117 -3.07 -9.56 10.81
N LEU A 118 -3.14 -9.04 9.57
CA LEU A 118 -2.59 -7.73 9.21
C LEU A 118 -3.66 -6.68 8.88
N VAL A 119 -4.85 -7.11 8.47
CA VAL A 119 -5.92 -6.24 7.97
C VAL A 119 -7.17 -6.43 8.80
N GLY A 120 -7.62 -5.35 9.44
CA GLY A 120 -8.88 -5.30 10.16
C GLY A 120 -9.95 -4.55 9.38
N GLY A 121 -11.21 -4.70 9.81
CA GLY A 121 -12.32 -3.90 9.32
C GLY A 121 -12.36 -2.50 9.94
N GLY A 122 -13.23 -1.66 9.39
CA GLY A 122 -13.59 -0.36 9.97
C GLY A 122 -14.43 -0.48 11.24
N ALA A 123 -15.12 0.59 11.63
CA ALA A 123 -15.86 0.67 12.88
C ALA A 123 -16.89 -0.46 12.99
N GLY A 124 -16.82 -1.26 14.06
CA GLY A 124 -17.72 -2.37 14.34
C GLY A 124 -17.15 -3.77 14.15
N SER A 125 -15.97 -3.94 13.50
CA SER A 125 -15.21 -5.19 13.68
C SER A 125 -14.53 -5.15 15.05
N GLU A 126 -14.44 -6.28 15.76
CA GLU A 126 -13.62 -6.35 16.99
C GLU A 126 -12.30 -5.65 16.72
N ALA A 127 -11.99 -4.64 17.54
CA ALA A 127 -10.88 -3.73 17.31
C ALA A 127 -9.55 -4.48 17.52
N GLY A 128 -9.21 -5.38 16.59
CA GLY A 128 -7.94 -6.06 16.56
C GLY A 128 -6.83 -5.02 16.39
N ASN A 129 -5.67 -5.29 16.96
CA ASN A 129 -4.51 -4.41 16.87
C ASN A 129 -3.78 -4.56 15.51
N THR A 130 -4.53 -4.66 14.41
CA THR A 130 -3.95 -4.91 13.08
C THR A 130 -3.28 -3.64 12.54
N PRO A 131 -2.12 -3.73 11.88
CA PRO A 131 -1.43 -2.55 11.34
C PRO A 131 -2.25 -1.80 10.28
N LEU A 132 -3.08 -2.52 9.51
CA LEU A 132 -3.89 -1.97 8.44
C LEU A 132 -5.39 -2.04 8.76
N VAL A 133 -6.14 -1.08 8.23
CA VAL A 133 -7.60 -1.07 8.23
C VAL A 133 -8.09 -0.95 6.79
N ARG A 134 -9.03 -1.80 6.40
CA ARG A 134 -9.69 -1.74 5.08
C ARG A 134 -11.12 -1.23 5.23
N VAL A 135 -11.47 -0.23 4.44
CA VAL A 135 -12.85 0.29 4.29
C VAL A 135 -13.19 0.41 2.82
N GLY A 136 -14.04 -0.48 2.31
CA GLY A 136 -14.31 -0.56 0.86
C GLY A 136 -13.04 -0.88 0.08
N GLN A 137 -12.66 0.02 -0.83
CA GLN A 137 -11.43 -0.03 -1.64
C GLN A 137 -10.27 0.76 -1.05
N ARG A 138 -10.40 1.28 0.17
CA ARG A 138 -9.37 2.09 0.82
C ARG A 138 -8.63 1.33 1.89
N VAL A 139 -7.32 1.51 1.94
CA VAL A 139 -6.41 0.94 2.93
C VAL A 139 -5.77 2.05 3.74
N TYR A 140 -5.84 1.93 5.06
CA TYR A 140 -5.34 2.91 6.02
C TYR A 140 -4.32 2.26 6.94
N LEU A 141 -3.35 3.04 7.43
CA LEU A 141 -2.64 2.66 8.64
C LEU A 141 -3.56 2.88 9.85
N ARG A 142 -3.67 1.89 10.75
CA ARG A 142 -4.67 1.88 11.84
C ARG A 142 -4.66 3.15 12.69
N ARG A 143 -3.47 3.63 13.08
CA ARG A 143 -3.33 4.84 13.90
C ARG A 143 -3.95 6.07 13.25
N TYR A 144 -3.85 6.20 11.93
CA TYR A 144 -4.38 7.36 11.19
C TYR A 144 -5.87 7.22 10.90
N TRP A 145 -6.34 6.00 10.69
CA TRP A 145 -7.77 5.71 10.63
C TRP A 145 -8.48 6.09 11.94
N GLN A 146 -7.87 5.82 13.10
CA GLN A 146 -8.40 6.24 14.40
C GLN A 146 -8.52 7.77 14.49
N TYR A 147 -7.48 8.51 14.09
CA TYR A 147 -7.54 9.97 14.06
C TYR A 147 -8.64 10.53 13.17
N GLU A 148 -8.86 9.94 11.99
CA GLU A 148 -9.97 10.35 11.11
C GLU A 148 -11.34 10.11 11.77
N ARG A 149 -11.50 8.99 12.48
CA ARG A 149 -12.73 8.68 13.24
C ARG A 149 -12.97 9.66 14.38
N ASP A 150 -11.93 10.01 15.13
CA ASP A 150 -12.02 10.96 16.25
C ASP A 150 -12.45 12.36 15.76
N VAL A 151 -11.87 12.82 14.65
CA VAL A 151 -12.26 14.07 14.00
C VAL A 151 -13.71 14.01 13.53
N GLN A 152 -14.13 12.93 12.86
CA GLN A 152 -15.51 12.77 12.41
C GLN A 152 -16.50 12.78 13.59
N HIS A 153 -16.16 12.08 14.68
CA HIS A 153 -16.98 12.04 15.88
C HIS A 153 -17.11 13.42 16.53
N GLY A 154 -15.98 14.13 16.70
CA GLY A 154 -15.97 15.48 17.27
C GLY A 154 -16.74 16.50 16.43
N ILE A 155 -16.70 16.41 15.10
CA ILE A 155 -17.51 17.25 14.21
C ILE A 155 -19.00 16.93 14.38
N ARG A 156 -19.38 15.64 14.38
CA ARG A 156 -20.78 15.23 14.56
C ARG A 156 -21.34 15.69 15.90
N GLN A 157 -20.56 15.62 16.98
CA GLN A 157 -20.99 16.10 18.30
C GLN A 157 -21.21 17.61 18.37
N ARG A 158 -20.50 18.40 17.55
CA ARG A 158 -20.65 19.86 17.51
C ARG A 158 -21.79 20.34 16.61
N LEU A 159 -22.25 19.48 15.71
CA LEU A 159 -23.37 19.73 14.80
C LEU A 159 -24.70 19.16 15.32
N ALA A 160 -24.68 18.51 16.48
CA ALA A 160 -25.85 17.94 17.16
C ALA A 160 -26.44 18.91 18.19
#